data_AF-A0A0T2QHR3-F1
#
_entry.id   AF-A0A0T2QHR3-F1
#
_cell.length_a   1.000
_cell.length_b   1.000
_cell.length_c   1.000
_cell.angle_alpha   90.00
_cell.angle_beta   90.00
_cell.angle_gamma   90.00
#
_symmetry.space_group_name_H-M   'P 1'
#
loop_
_entity.id
_entity.type
_entity.pdbx_description
1 polymer ?
#
loop_
_entity_poly.entity_id
_entity_poly.type
_entity_poly.pdbx_seq_one_letter_code
_entity_poly.pdbx_strand_id
1 'polypeptide(L)' 'MSRLIVEPNLDQVDDVYQWLVDAHAGRNETDSMRLNARLVLLLANHIGDPQVVREAIVSAASIREEGTSKCT' A
#
# COMPACT_ATOMS: atom_id res chain seq x y z
N MET A 1 -12.08 -17.54 -4.52
CA MET A 1 -10.67 -17.79 -4.20
C MET A 1 -9.86 -16.74 -4.95
N SER A 2 -9.88 -15.51 -4.44
CA SER A 2 -9.05 -14.45 -5.00
C SER A 2 -7.66 -14.61 -4.40
N ARG A 3 -6.61 -14.58 -5.22
CA ARG A 3 -5.22 -14.66 -4.79
C ARG A 3 -4.66 -13.25 -4.67
N LEU A 4 -3.82 -12.97 -3.68
CA LEU A 4 -3.10 -11.71 -3.63
C LEU A 4 -2.23 -11.54 -4.89
N ILE A 5 -2.39 -10.41 -5.58
CA ILE A 5 -1.51 -10.00 -6.67
C ILE A 5 -0.42 -9.13 -6.06
N VAL A 6 0.83 -9.60 -6.14
CA VAL A 6 2.02 -8.88 -5.63
C VAL A 6 2.80 -8.21 -6.77
N GLU A 7 2.43 -8.49 -8.01
CA GLU A 7 3.00 -7.86 -9.20
C GLU A 7 2.35 -6.49 -9.46
N PRO A 8 3.05 -5.56 -10.15
CA PRO A 8 2.49 -4.29 -10.55
C PRO A 8 1.27 -4.52 -11.45
N ASN A 9 0.08 -4.24 -10.92
CA ASN A 9 -1.20 -4.47 -11.61
C ASN A 9 -1.97 -3.16 -11.87
N LEU A 10 -1.27 -2.02 -11.85
CA LEU A 10 -1.83 -0.71 -12.11
C LEU A 10 -1.19 -0.16 -13.38
N ASP A 11 -2.00 0.20 -14.38
CA ASP A 11 -1.51 0.81 -15.63
C ASP A 11 -0.95 2.23 -15.39
N GLN A 12 -1.41 2.91 -14.33
CA GLN A 12 -1.10 4.31 -14.01
C GLN A 12 -0.39 4.41 -12.65
N VAL A 13 0.71 3.69 -12.50
CA VAL A 13 1.51 3.67 -11.26
C VAL A 13 1.93 5.08 -10.85
N ASP A 14 2.40 5.88 -11.81
CA ASP A 14 2.90 7.24 -11.55
C ASP A 14 1.83 8.17 -10.98
N ASP A 15 0.61 8.14 -11.54
CA ASP A 15 -0.50 8.97 -11.05
C ASP A 15 -0.94 8.57 -9.64
N VAL A 16 -0.97 7.27 -9.35
CA VAL A 16 -1.32 6.76 -8.02
C VAL A 16 -0.28 7.18 -6.98
N TYR A 17 1.01 7.13 -7.33
CA TYR A 17 2.07 7.64 -6.46
C TYR A 17 1.96 9.15 -6.26
N GLN A 18 1.68 9.92 -7.31
CA GLN A 18 1.51 11.36 -7.21
C GLN A 18 0.36 11.72 -6.26
N TRP A 19 -0.80 11.06 -6.39
CA TRP A 19 -1.93 11.27 -5.48
C TRP A 19 -1.61 10.93 -4.03
N LEU A 20 -0.80 9.90 -3.79
CA LEU A 20 -0.34 9.55 -2.45
C LEU A 20 0.57 10.65 -1.90
N VAL A 21 1.57 11.10 -2.65
CA VAL A 21 2.49 12.17 -2.25
C VAL A 21 1.73 13.46 -1.95
N ASP A 22 0.80 13.85 -2.81
CA ASP A 22 -0.03 15.04 -2.63
C ASP A 22 -0.93 14.91 -1.39
N ALA A 23 -1.44 13.71 -1.11
CA ALA A 23 -2.25 13.45 0.08
C ALA A 23 -1.43 13.56 1.38
N HIS A 24 -0.12 13.32 1.32
CA HIS A 24 0.81 13.46 2.44
C HIS A 24 1.46 14.86 2.52
N ALA A 25 1.45 15.64 1.44
CA ALA A 25 2.04 16.97 1.38
C ALA A 25 1.45 17.89 2.48
N GLY A 26 2.34 18.53 3.25
CA GLY A 26 1.97 19.46 4.32
C GLY A 26 1.44 18.82 5.60
N ARG A 27 1.49 17.49 5.75
CA ARG A 27 1.07 16.79 6.97
C ARG A 27 2.25 16.43 7.86
N ASN A 28 2.04 16.44 9.17
CA ASN A 28 2.99 15.86 10.12
C ASN A 28 2.98 14.33 10.03
N GLU A 29 4.00 13.69 10.59
CA GLU A 29 4.15 12.23 10.57
C GLU A 29 2.95 11.50 11.18
N THR A 30 2.38 12.01 12.28
CA THR A 30 1.24 11.37 12.96
C THR A 30 -0.02 11.37 12.09
N ASP A 31 -0.28 12.46 11.37
CA ASP A 31 -1.43 12.58 10.48
C ASP A 31 -1.21 11.83 9.17
N SER A 32 0.04 11.73 8.72
CA SER A 32 0.47 10.85 7.64
C SER A 32 0.17 9.37 7.98
N MET A 33 0.55 8.93 9.18
CA MET A 33 0.24 7.57 9.67
C MET A 33 -1.27 7.30 9.76
N ARG A 34 -2.04 8.28 10.26
CA ARG A 34 -3.51 8.18 10.32
C ARG A 34 -4.15 8.07 8.93
N LEU A 35 -3.66 8.84 7.95
CA LEU A 35 -4.11 8.70 6.57
C LEU A 35 -3.82 7.31 6.04
N ASN A 36 -2.59 6.82 6.24
CA ASN A 36 -2.20 5.51 5.72
C ASN A 36 -3.05 4.38 6.33
N ALA A 37 -3.28 4.40 7.66
CA ALA A 37 -4.14 3.42 8.32
C ALA A 37 -5.56 3.42 7.74
N ARG A 38 -6.13 4.61 7.48
CA ARG A 38 -7.46 4.74 6.87
C ARG A 38 -7.48 4.26 5.43
N LEU A 39 -6.45 4.57 4.65
CA LEU A 39 -6.31 4.13 3.26
C LEU A 39 -6.26 2.59 3.18
N VAL A 40 -5.43 1.95 4.00
CA VAL A 40 -5.34 0.49 4.08
C VAL A 40 -6.68 -0.15 4.41
N LEU A 41 -7.43 0.41 5.37
CA LEU A 41 -8.76 -0.09 5.72
C LEU A 41 -9.77 0.06 4.57
N LEU A 42 -9.75 1.18 3.84
CA LEU A 42 -10.62 1.37 2.68
C LEU A 42 -10.30 0.38 1.55
N LEU A 43 -9.02 0.14 1.28
CA LEU A 43 -8.58 -0.83 0.29
C LEU A 43 -8.94 -2.26 0.71
N ALA A 44 -8.75 -2.61 1.98
CA ALA A 44 -9.16 -3.92 2.51
C ALA A 44 -10.67 -4.14 2.38
N ASN A 45 -11.48 -3.12 2.65
CA ASN A 45 -12.92 -3.17 2.46
C ASN A 45 -13.31 -3.29 0.98
N HIS A 46 -12.59 -2.62 0.07
CA HIS A 46 -12.84 -2.70 -1.36
C HIS A 46 -12.51 -4.09 -1.92
N ILE A 47 -11.44 -4.74 -1.44
CA ILE A 47 -11.07 -6.11 -1.81
C ILE A 47 -12.16 -7.11 -1.38
N GLY A 48 -12.75 -6.92 -0.20
CA GLY A 48 -13.91 -7.71 0.27
C GLY A 48 -13.62 -9.17 0.61
N ASP A 49 -12.38 -9.65 0.45
CA ASP A 49 -11.95 -11.02 0.76
C ASP A 49 -10.97 -11.03 1.96
N PRO A 50 -11.40 -11.53 3.14
CA PRO A 50 -10.54 -11.62 4.32
C PRO A 50 -9.29 -12.49 4.13
N GLN A 51 -9.31 -13.49 3.24
CA GLN A 51 -8.12 -14.31 2.97
C GLN A 51 -7.07 -13.50 2.22
N VAL A 52 -7.46 -12.73 1.21
CA VAL A 52 -6.55 -11.83 0.48
C VAL A 52 -5.95 -10.78 1.41
N VAL A 53 -6.78 -10.19 2.29
CA VAL A 53 -6.31 -9.21 3.28
C VAL A 53 -5.30 -9.84 4.25
N ARG A 54 -5.57 -11.07 4.72
CA ARG A 54 -4.66 -11.81 5.59
C ARG A 54 -3.34 -12.13 4.89
N GLU A 55 -3.40 -12.62 3.66
CA GLU A 55 -2.21 -12.88 2.83
C GLU A 55 -1.39 -11.59 2.67
N ALA A 56 -2.03 -10.46 2.36
CA ALA A 56 -1.37 -9.17 2.23
C ALA A 56 -0.64 -8.75 3.52
N ILE A 57 -1.26 -8.91 4.69
CA ILE A 57 -0.65 -8.58 5.98
C ILE A 57 0.56 -9.48 6.26
N VAL A 58 0.44 -10.79 6.02
CA VAL A 58 1.53 -11.74 6.22
C VAL A 58 2.69 -11.45 5.27
N SER A 59 2.40 -11.18 4.00
CA SER A 59 3.40 -10.77 3.01
C SER A 59 4.09 -9.48 3.42
N ALA A 60 3.35 -8.42 3.78
CA ALA A 60 3.92 -7.15 4.22
C ALA A 60 4.80 -7.27 5.48
N ALA A 61 4.41 -8.11 6.44
CA ALA A 61 5.21 -8.39 7.64
C ALA A 61 6.45 -9.24 7.33
N SER A 62 6.41 -10.03 6.25
CA SER A 62 7.53 -10.86 5.77
C SER A 62 8.50 -10.08 4.88
N ILE A 63 8.08 -8.94 4.30
CA ILE A 63 8.96 -7.99 3.61
C ILE A 63 9.75 -7.22 4.69
N ARG A 64 10.68 -7.92 5.35
CA ARG A 64 11.85 -7.30 5.95
C ARG A 64 12.95 -7.43 4.89
N GLU A 65 13.27 -6.30 4.26
CA GLU A 65 14.37 -6.08 3.29
C GLU A 65 14.08 -6.43 1.82
N GLU A 66 13.45 -5.49 1.10
CA GLU A 66 13.67 -5.29 -0.34
C GLU A 66 13.44 -3.79 -0.66
N GLY A 67 14.29 -2.95 -0.07
CA GLY A 67 14.29 -1.49 -0.26
C GLY A 67 15.68 -0.92 -0.53
N THR A 68 16.67 -1.77 -0.82
CA THR A 68 18.02 -1.38 -1.22
C THR A 68 18.25 -1.64 -2.70
N SER A 69 17.64 -0.84 -3.57
CA SER A 69 18.24 -0.50 -4.87
C SER A 69 17.41 0.52 -5.65
N LYS A 70 17.82 1.79 -5.55
CA LYS A 70 18.36 2.45 -6.74
C LYS A 70 19.43 3.44 -6.32
N CYS A 71 20.67 2.99 -6.42
CA CYS A 71 21.85 3.81 -6.58
C CYS A 71 21.81 4.38 -8.00
N THR A 72 21.59 5.68 -8.17
CA THR A 72 22.12 6.51 -9.27
C THR A 72 22.07 7.97 -8.84
#